data_AF-A0A1B7W3E5-F1
#
_entry.id   AF-A0A1B7W3E5-F1
#
_cell.length_a   1.000
_cell.length_b   1.000
_cell.length_c   1.000
_cell.angle_alpha   90.00
_cell.angle_beta   90.00
_cell.angle_gamma   90.00
#
_symmetry.space_group_name_H-M   'P 1'
#
loop_
_entity.id
_entity.type
_entity.pdbx_description
1 polymer ?
#
loop_
_entity_poly.entity_id
_entity_poly.type
_entity_poly.pdbx_seq_one_letter_code
_entity_poly.pdbx_strand_id
1 'polypeptide(L)'
;MTAITLQIPKSLKFTDDKFVEIVAANKDLRLELSSQGELSIMSPTGGETGDRNLELGGQVWFWNRQNGLGKAFDSSTGFKLPNGATRSPDVSWI
;
A
#
# COMPACT_ATOMS: atom_id res chain seq x y z
N MET A 1 -2.61 -5.88 -11.83
CA MET A 1 -1.77 -6.29 -10.68
C MET A 1 -2.30 -7.60 -10.14
N THR A 2 -1.40 -8.50 -9.75
CA THR A 2 -1.78 -9.78 -9.12
C THR A 2 -1.06 -9.85 -7.78
N ALA A 3 -1.74 -10.32 -6.74
CA ALA A 3 -1.16 -10.49 -5.42
C ALA A 3 -0.93 -11.97 -5.13
N ILE A 4 0.20 -12.30 -4.50
CA ILE A 4 0.39 -13.60 -3.86
C ILE A 4 0.16 -13.39 -2.36
N THR A 5 -0.82 -14.10 -1.81
CA THR A 5 -1.13 -14.03 -0.37
C THR A 5 -0.47 -15.18 0.37
N LEU A 6 0.38 -14.84 1.32
CA LEU A 6 0.96 -15.76 2.28
C LEU A 6 0.00 -15.96 3.45
N GLN A 7 -0.36 -17.22 3.69
CA GLN A 7 -1.18 -17.62 4.83
C GLN A 7 -0.30 -17.74 6.06
N ILE A 8 -0.45 -16.81 7.01
CA ILE A 8 0.34 -16.78 8.23
C ILE A 8 -0.35 -17.63 9.31
N PRO A 9 0.33 -18.64 9.90
CA PRO A 9 -0.25 -19.43 10.98
C PRO A 9 -0.64 -18.55 12.17
N LYS A 10 -1.80 -18.79 12.79
CA LYS A 10 -2.27 -18.02 13.95
C LYS A 10 -1.32 -18.04 15.15
N SER A 11 -0.46 -19.06 15.24
CA SER A 11 0.59 -19.16 16.26
C SER A 11 1.68 -18.09 16.08
N LEU A 12 1.90 -17.62 14.86
CA LEU A 12 2.79 -16.52 14.56
C LEU A 12 2.02 -15.20 14.75
N LYS A 13 2.07 -14.65 15.97
CA LYS A 13 1.50 -13.32 16.24
C LYS A 13 2.27 -12.28 15.44
N PHE A 14 1.67 -11.82 14.35
CA PHE A 14 2.21 -10.79 13.49
C PHE A 14 1.86 -9.43 14.09
N THR A 15 2.73 -8.87 14.92
CA THR A 15 2.56 -7.52 15.45
C THR A 15 2.96 -6.49 14.40
N ASP A 16 2.50 -5.25 14.57
CA ASP A 16 2.87 -4.15 13.67
C ASP A 16 4.38 -3.94 13.60
N ASP A 17 5.08 -4.04 14.73
CA ASP A 17 6.54 -3.89 14.78
C ASP A 17 7.24 -4.96 13.94
N LYS A 18 6.75 -6.21 13.97
CA LYS A 18 7.27 -7.30 13.14
C LYS A 18 6.94 -7.09 11.67
N PHE A 19 5.78 -6.54 11.34
CA PHE A 19 5.48 -6.17 9.96
C PHE A 19 6.46 -5.12 9.44
N VAL A 20 6.76 -4.08 10.23
CA VAL A 20 7.72 -3.04 9.87
C VAL A 20 9.12 -3.61 9.67
N GLU A 21 9.58 -4.51 10.55
CA GLU A 21 10.85 -5.22 10.38
C GLU A 21 10.90 -6.00 9.05
N ILE A 22 9.81 -6.68 8.69
CA ILE A 22 9.72 -7.45 7.44
C ILE A 22 9.73 -6.54 6.22
N VAL A 23 8.99 -5.42 6.24
CA VAL A 23 9.02 -4.42 5.17
C VAL A 23 10.43 -3.85 5.01
N ALA A 24 11.10 -3.52 6.12
CA ALA A 24 12.47 -2.99 6.10
C ALA A 24 13.51 -3.99 5.55
N ALA A 25 13.30 -5.29 5.79
CA ALA A 25 14.15 -6.37 5.27
C ALA A 25 13.90 -6.67 3.78
N ASN A 26 12.71 -6.34 3.25
CA ASN A 26 12.29 -6.66 1.89
C ASN A 26 11.92 -5.39 1.10
N LYS A 27 12.86 -4.44 1.01
CA LYS A 27 12.62 -3.11 0.41
C LYS A 27 12.19 -3.16 -1.06
N ASP A 28 12.52 -4.23 -1.77
CA ASP A 28 12.16 -4.42 -3.17
C ASP A 28 10.73 -4.99 -3.35
N LEU A 29 10.07 -5.37 -2.26
CA LEU A 29 8.71 -5.92 -2.27
C LEU A 29 7.69 -4.88 -1.78
N ARG A 30 6.55 -4.81 -2.47
CA ARG A 30 5.37 -4.10 -1.99
C ARG A 30 4.53 -5.07 -1.16
N LEU A 31 4.61 -4.92 0.15
CA LEU A 31 3.94 -5.77 1.13
C LEU A 31 2.70 -5.09 1.71
N GLU A 32 1.60 -5.82 1.81
CA GLU A 32 0.37 -5.38 2.46
C GLU A 32 -0.12 -6.41 3.48
N LEU A 33 -0.74 -5.96 4.57
CA LEU A 33 -1.23 -6.82 5.64
C LEU A 33 -2.74 -6.67 5.81
N SER A 34 -3.52 -7.74 5.62
CA SER A 34 -4.97 -7.70 5.81
C SER A 34 -5.36 -7.54 7.28
N SER A 35 -6.59 -7.11 7.54
CA SER A 35 -7.17 -7.08 8.90
C SER A 35 -7.23 -8.46 9.56
N GLN A 36 -7.10 -9.53 8.77
CA GLN A 36 -7.11 -10.92 9.20
C GLN A 36 -5.68 -11.44 9.46
N GLY A 37 -4.65 -10.64 9.22
CA GLY A 37 -3.24 -11.03 9.38
C GLY A 37 -2.64 -11.75 8.17
N GLU A 38 -3.25 -11.62 6.98
CA GLU A 38 -2.70 -12.20 5.75
C GLU A 38 -1.73 -11.24 5.10
N LEU A 39 -0.54 -11.74 4.72
CA LEU A 39 0.50 -10.95 4.09
C LEU A 39 0.43 -11.10 2.57
N SER A 40 0.11 -10.02 1.86
CA SER A 40 0.09 -9.98 0.40
C SER A 40 1.38 -9.37 -0.14
N ILE A 41 1.97 -10.06 -1.11
CA ILE A 41 3.08 -9.55 -1.92
C ILE A 41 2.49 -9.09 -3.25
N MET A 42 2.54 -7.78 -3.50
CA MET A 42 2.00 -7.19 -4.72
C MET A 42 3.02 -7.31 -5.85
N SER A 43 2.58 -7.77 -7.03
CA SER A 43 3.40 -7.73 -8.24
C SER A 43 3.78 -6.28 -8.59
N PRO A 44 4.96 -6.04 -9.17
CA PRO A 44 5.27 -4.75 -9.76
C PRO A 44 4.18 -4.30 -10.76
N THR A 45 3.95 -2.99 -10.80
CA THR A 45 2.98 -2.40 -11.72
C THR A 45 3.52 -2.45 -13.14
N GLY A 46 2.78 -3.08 -14.06
CA GLY A 46 3.12 -3.06 -15.50
C GLY A 46 2.81 -1.71 -16.15
N GLY A 47 3.36 -1.47 -17.35
CA GLY A 47 3.30 -0.16 -18.02
C GLY A 47 1.89 0.45 -18.15
N GLU A 48 0.91 -0.33 -18.61
CA GLU A 48 -0.48 0.14 -18.75
C GLU A 48 -1.12 0.53 -17.42
N THR A 49 -0.86 -0.25 -16.36
CA THR A 49 -1.35 0.09 -15.02
C THR A 49 -0.59 1.30 -14.46
N GLY A 50 0.71 1.42 -14.75
CA GLY A 50 1.53 2.56 -14.34
C GLY A 50 1.07 3.86 -14.97
N ASP A 51 0.75 3.84 -16.27
CA ASP A 51 0.18 4.99 -17.00
C ASP A 51 -1.13 5.46 -16.38
N ARG A 52 -2.06 4.53 -16.12
CA ARG A 52 -3.33 4.83 -15.43
C ARG A 52 -3.14 5.38 -14.01
N ASN A 53 -2.22 4.79 -13.24
CA ASN A 53 -1.93 5.24 -11.89
C ASN A 53 -1.31 6.65 -11.89
N LEU A 54 -0.44 6.95 -12.85
CA LEU A 54 0.17 8.27 -13.01
C LEU A 54 -0.87 9.32 -13.37
N GLU A 55 -1.75 9.03 -14.32
CA GLU A 55 -2.84 9.92 -14.73
C GLU A 55 -3.77 10.22 -13.53
N LEU A 56 -4.22 9.19 -12.83
CA LEU A 56 -5.07 9.34 -11.65
C LEU A 56 -4.38 10.14 -10.54
N GLY A 57 -3.12 9.82 -10.24
CA GLY A 57 -2.32 10.49 -9.22
C GLY A 57 -2.08 11.96 -9.56
N GLY A 58 -1.80 12.26 -10.83
CA GLY A 58 -1.63 13.61 -11.35
C GLY A 58 -2.88 14.46 -11.19
N GLN A 59 -4.06 13.91 -11.51
CA GLN A 59 -5.34 14.61 -11.33
C GLN A 59 -5.63 14.93 -9.87
N VAL A 60 -5.48 13.95 -8.96
CA VAL A 60 -5.72 14.14 -7.52
C VAL A 60 -4.72 15.13 -6.92
N TRP A 61 -3.44 15.02 -7.28
CA TRP A 61 -2.41 15.94 -6.83
C TRP A 61 -2.67 17.37 -7.30
N PHE A 62 -3.03 17.55 -8.57
CA PHE A 62 -3.28 18.87 -9.13
C PHE A 62 -4.51 19.52 -8.49
N TRP A 63 -5.61 18.79 -8.38
CA TRP A 63 -6.80 19.24 -7.65
C TRP A 63 -6.47 19.64 -6.22
N ASN A 64 -5.74 18.81 -5.47
CA ASN A 64 -5.38 19.12 -4.09
C ASN A 64 -4.47 20.35 -3.99
N ARG A 65 -3.54 20.52 -4.94
CA ARG A 65 -2.66 21.70 -5.01
C ARG A 65 -3.43 22.99 -5.26
N GLN A 66 -4.51 22.94 -6.03
CA GLN A 66 -5.37 24.11 -6.29
C GLN A 66 -6.27 24.45 -5.10
N ASN A 67 -6.77 23.45 -4.38
CA ASN A 67 -7.76 23.66 -3.32
C ASN A 67 -7.16 23.71 -1.90
N GLY A 68 -5.96 23.19 -1.69
CA GLY A 68 -5.27 23.22 -0.40
C GLY A 68 -5.96 22.41 0.70
N LEU A 69 -6.67 21.34 0.33
CA LEU A 69 -7.55 20.61 1.26
C LEU A 69 -6.87 19.46 2.00
N GLY A 70 -5.60 19.15 1.68
CA GLY A 70 -4.89 18.02 2.27
C GLY A 70 -3.57 17.72 1.58
N LYS A 71 -3.21 16.43 1.53
CA LYS A 71 -2.01 15.88 0.89
C LYS A 71 -2.36 14.66 0.07
N ALA A 72 -1.86 14.62 -1.17
CA ALA A 72 -1.94 13.44 -2.03
C ALA A 72 -0.68 12.58 -1.87
N PHE A 73 -0.83 11.27 -2.01
CA PHE A 73 0.23 10.27 -1.85
C PHE A 73 0.21 9.30 -3.04
N ASP A 74 1.38 8.81 -3.40
CA ASP A 74 1.56 7.89 -4.52
C ASP A 74 1.28 6.42 -4.14
N SER A 75 1.40 5.54 -5.14
CA SER A 75 1.16 4.10 -4.99
C SER A 75 2.16 3.33 -4.13
N SER A 76 3.22 3.98 -3.61
CA SER A 76 4.22 3.32 -2.76
C SER A 76 3.98 3.56 -1.27
N THR A 77 3.08 4.48 -0.93
CA THR A 77 2.81 4.85 0.45
C THR A 77 1.95 3.78 1.12
N GLY A 78 2.40 3.27 2.27
CA GLY A 78 1.63 2.35 3.11
C GLY A 78 0.85 3.08 4.20
N PHE A 79 -0.43 2.72 4.37
CA PHE A 79 -1.33 3.28 5.37
C PHE A 79 -1.83 2.19 6.30
N LYS A 80 -1.69 2.44 7.61
CA LYS A 80 -2.32 1.61 8.64
C LYS A 80 -3.75 2.09 8.87
N LEU A 81 -4.71 1.22 8.62
CA LEU A 81 -6.14 1.48 8.69
C LEU A 81 -6.71 1.17 10.09
N PRO A 82 -7.84 1.79 10.48
CA PRO A 82 -8.45 1.56 11.80
C PRO A 82 -8.84 0.10 12.09
N ASN A 83 -9.08 -0.69 11.04
CA ASN A 83 -9.37 -2.12 11.15
C ASN A 83 -8.12 -3.00 11.31
N GLY A 84 -6.93 -2.39 11.49
CA GLY A 84 -5.65 -3.08 11.66
C GLY A 84 -4.96 -3.48 10.36
N ALA A 85 -5.60 -3.31 9.19
CA ALA A 85 -4.94 -3.59 7.92
C ALA A 85 -3.86 -2.56 7.59
N THR A 86 -2.79 -2.97 6.92
CA THR A 86 -1.87 -2.06 6.24
C THR A 86 -1.99 -2.23 4.73
N ARG A 87 -2.31 -1.15 4.02
CA ARG A 87 -2.59 -1.13 2.58
C ARG A 87 -1.81 -0.01 1.91
N SER A 88 -1.47 -0.21 0.65
CA SER A 88 -0.84 0.79 -0.19
C SER A 88 -1.72 0.99 -1.41
N PRO A 89 -2.70 1.92 -1.38
CA PRO A 89 -3.56 2.17 -2.54
C PRO A 89 -2.79 2.77 -3.71
N ASP A 90 -3.33 2.73 -4.93
CA ASP A 90 -2.66 3.31 -6.11
C ASP A 90 -2.54 4.84 -6.06
N VAL A 91 -3.49 5.50 -5.40
CA VAL A 91 -3.48 6.93 -5.06
C VAL A 91 -4.22 7.10 -3.73
N SER A 92 -3.73 7.99 -2.86
CA SER A 92 -4.43 8.33 -1.60
C SER A 92 -4.43 9.83 -1.36
N TRP A 93 -5.42 10.33 -0.63
CA TRP A 93 -5.53 11.73 -0.20
C TRP A 93 -6.02 11.79 1.25
N ILE A 94 -5.40 12.66 2.05
CA ILE A 94 -5.73 12.93 3.46
C ILE A 94 -5.81 14.43 3.68
#